data_AF-A0A6L3UWD3-F1
#
_entry.id   AF-A0A6L3UWD3-F1
#
_cell.length_a   1.000
_cell.length_b   1.000
_cell.length_c   1.000
_cell.angle_alpha   90.00
_cell.angle_beta   90.00
_cell.angle_gamma   90.00
#
_symmetry.space_group_name_H-M   'P 1'
#
loop_
_entity.id
_entity.type
_entity.pdbx_description
1 polymer ?
#
loop_
_entity_poly.entity_id
_entity_poly.type
_entity_poly.pdbx_seq_one_letter_code
_entity_poly.pdbx_strand_id
1 'polypeptide(L)' 'MLWNEIENIKYYNVRGMKSTVIYPHYTNHEKIRIRRKKWMPTTAHSIDWILIEKPKEYHKNLMKVWEEKKSR' A
#
# COMPACT_ATOMS: atom_id res chain seq x y z
N MET A 1 1.45 -1.17 9.02
CA MET A 1 1.43 -2.28 8.05
C MET A 1 2.86 -2.76 7.96
N LEU A 2 3.12 -4.06 8.09
CA LEU A 2 4.50 -4.57 8.06
C LEU A 2 4.88 -4.90 6.61
N TRP A 3 6.15 -4.68 6.24
CA TRP A 3 6.63 -4.84 4.86
C TRP A 3 6.53 -6.27 4.34
N ASN A 4 6.74 -7.26 5.23
CA ASN A 4 6.63 -8.69 4.94
C ASN A 4 5.18 -9.16 4.73
N GLU A 5 4.19 -8.37 5.14
CA GLU A 5 2.78 -8.69 4.94
C GLU A 5 2.28 -8.22 3.56
N ILE A 6 3.05 -7.39 2.86
CA ILE A 6 2.67 -6.80 1.57
C ILE A 6 2.86 -7.83 0.45
N GLU A 7 1.78 -8.08 -0.30
CA GLU A 7 1.79 -8.93 -1.48
C GLU A 7 2.02 -8.10 -2.75
N ASN A 8 1.37 -6.93 -2.84
CA ASN A 8 1.43 -6.10 -4.03
C ASN A 8 1.28 -4.61 -3.69
N ILE A 9 1.93 -3.75 -4.48
CA ILE A 9 1.75 -2.31 -4.44
C ILE A 9 1.45 -1.85 -5.87
N LYS A 10 0.30 -1.22 -6.08
CA LYS A 10 -0.14 -0.77 -7.41
C LYS A 10 -0.38 0.72 -7.45
N TYR A 11 0.01 1.34 -8.55
CA TYR A 11 -0.33 2.72 -8.85
C TYR A 11 -1.61 2.78 -9.68
N TYR A 12 -2.56 3.60 -9.26
CA TYR A 12 -3.79 3.88 -9.97
C TYR A 12 -3.84 5.36 -10.39
N ASN A 13 -4.38 5.59 -11.58
CA ASN A 13 -4.68 6.92 -12.10
C ASN A 13 -6.04 6.86 -12.79
N VAL A 14 -7.09 7.23 -12.07
CA VAL A 14 -8.47 7.15 -12.54
C VAL A 14 -9.10 8.53 -12.42
N ARG A 15 -9.59 9.08 -13.54
CA ARG A 15 -10.28 10.39 -13.60
C ARG A 15 -9.49 11.53 -12.93
N GLY A 16 -8.16 11.54 -13.10
CA GLY A 16 -7.28 12.55 -12.50
C GLY A 16 -6.90 12.31 -11.05
N MET A 17 -7.57 11.37 -10.35
CA MET A 17 -7.16 10.90 -9.03
C MET A 17 -6.04 9.89 -9.19
N LYS A 18 -4.91 10.21 -8.57
CA LYS A 18 -3.73 9.36 -8.55
C LYS A 18 -3.63 8.75 -7.15
N SER A 19 -3.47 7.44 -7.05
CA SER A 19 -3.31 6.77 -5.77
C SER A 19 -2.33 5.63 -5.86
N THR A 20 -1.79 5.24 -4.71
CA THR A 20 -1.00 4.02 -4.58
C THR A 20 -1.69 3.13 -3.58
N VAL A 21 -2.09 1.94 -4.03
CA VAL A 21 -2.80 0.97 -3.22
C VAL A 21 -1.87 -0.16 -2.84
N ILE A 22 -1.75 -0.40 -1.55
CA ILE A 22 -0.95 -1.46 -0.95
C ILE A 22 -1.89 -2.60 -0.57
N TYR A 23 -1.67 -3.75 -1.17
CA TYR A 23 -2.39 -4.99 -0.92
C TYR A 23 -1.54 -5.90 -0.05
N PRO A 24 -1.94 -6.14 1.20
CA PRO A 24 -1.33 -7.19 2.00
C PRO A 24 -1.92 -8.55 1.65
N HIS A 25 -1.16 -9.60 1.90
CA HIS A 25 -1.59 -10.97 1.70
C HIS A 25 -2.85 -11.28 2.53
N TYR A 26 -3.82 -11.97 1.92
CA TYR A 26 -5.12 -12.23 2.56
C TYR A 26 -4.99 -13.02 3.88
N THR A 27 -4.00 -13.91 4.00
CA THR A 27 -3.73 -14.66 5.23
C THR A 27 -3.33 -13.79 6.41
N ASN A 28 -2.90 -12.55 6.17
CA ASN A 28 -2.58 -11.58 7.21
C ASN A 28 -3.78 -10.70 7.59
N HIS A 29 -4.94 -10.83 6.95
CA HIS A 29 -6.12 -9.97 7.19
C HIS A 29 -6.52 -9.95 8.66
N GLU A 30 -6.65 -11.11 9.28
CA GLU A 30 -7.06 -11.21 10.68
C GLU A 30 -6.01 -10.62 11.64
N LYS A 31 -4.73 -10.90 11.41
CA LYS A 31 -3.61 -10.32 12.17
C LYS A 31 -3.61 -8.79 12.09
N ILE A 32 -3.82 -8.26 10.88
CA ILE A 32 -3.89 -6.81 10.63
C ILE A 32 -5.10 -6.20 11.34
N ARG A 33 -6.27 -6.86 11.27
CA ARG A 33 -7.52 -6.43 11.92
C ARG A 33 -7.35 -6.32 13.43
N ILE A 34 -6.80 -7.37 14.06
CA ILE A 34 -6.54 -7.41 15.51
C ILE A 34 -5.59 -6.28 15.90
N ARG A 35 -4.47 -6.12 15.18
CA ARG A 35 -3.47 -5.08 15.46
C ARG A 35 -4.03 -3.66 15.34
N ARG A 36 -4.89 -3.39 14.36
CA ARG A 36 -5.50 -2.07 14.15
C ARG A 36 -6.74 -1.82 15.00
N LYS A 37 -7.28 -2.84 15.69
CA LYS A 37 -8.56 -2.78 16.43
C LYS A 37 -9.70 -2.18 15.60
N LYS A 38 -9.68 -2.40 14.29
CA LYS A 38 -10.63 -1.81 13.34
C LYS A 38 -11.15 -2.88 12.41
N TRP A 39 -12.47 -2.97 12.28
CA TRP A 39 -13.09 -3.79 11.25
C TRP A 39 -12.79 -3.17 9.88
N MET A 40 -12.15 -3.94 9.00
CA MET A 40 -11.81 -3.51 7.65
C MET A 40 -12.37 -4.55 6.67
N PRO A 41 -13.32 -4.18 5.79
CA PRO A 41 -13.91 -5.10 4.81
C PRO A 41 -12.87 -5.54 3.78
N THR A 42 -11.86 -4.71 3.52
CA THR A 42 -10.73 -5.01 2.65
C THR A 42 -9.43 -4.72 3.40
N THR A 43 -8.40 -5.52 3.14
CA THR A 43 -7.07 -5.30 3.72
C THR A 43 -6.26 -4.24 2.98
N ALA A 44 -6.71 -3.84 1.79
CA ALA A 44 -6.05 -2.86 0.95
C ALA A 44 -5.95 -1.50 1.65
N HIS A 45 -4.84 -0.81 1.45
CA HIS A 45 -4.62 0.55 1.94
C HIS A 45 -4.34 1.47 0.76
N SER A 46 -5.16 2.49 0.57
CA SER A 46 -4.92 3.52 -0.43
C SER A 46 -4.13 4.68 0.17
N ILE A 47 -3.16 5.17 -0.59
CA ILE A 47 -2.52 6.46 -0.40
C ILE A 47 -2.97 7.33 -1.56
N ASP A 48 -3.83 8.30 -1.27
CA ASP A 48 -4.40 9.18 -2.29
C ASP A 48 -3.53 10.43 -2.48
N TRP A 49 -3.10 10.65 -3.71
CA TRP A 49 -2.22 11.75 -4.10
C TRP A 49 -3.04 12.90 -4.68
N ILE A 50 -3.74 13.63 -3.82
CA ILE A 50 -4.72 14.65 -4.24
C ILE A 50 -4.05 15.97 -4.66
N LEU A 51 -2.87 16.30 -4.10
CA LEU A 51 -2.17 17.58 -4.33
C LEU A 51 -0.66 17.42 -4.58
N ILE A 52 -0.19 16.21 -4.89
CA ILE A 52 1.22 15.95 -5.13
C ILE A 52 1.57 16.17 -6.60
N GLU A 53 2.64 16.92 -6.85
CA GLU A 53 3.14 17.21 -8.20
C GLU A 53 3.67 15.95 -8.91
N LYS A 54 4.42 15.09 -8.19
CA LYS A 54 5.13 13.93 -8.76
C LYS A 54 4.74 12.58 -8.15
N PRO A 55 3.46 12.17 -8.15
CA PRO A 55 3.00 10.97 -7.46
C PRO A 55 3.55 9.66 -8.05
N LYS A 56 3.92 9.64 -9.33
CA LYS A 56 4.65 8.52 -9.94
C LYS A 56 6.04 8.31 -9.31
N GLU A 57 6.72 9.39 -8.96
CA GLU A 57 8.04 9.34 -8.32
C GLU A 57 7.92 8.80 -6.89
N TYR A 58 6.94 9.29 -6.13
CA TYR A 58 6.62 8.74 -4.82
C TYR A 58 6.29 7.25 -4.87
N HIS A 59 5.49 6.81 -5.83
CA HIS A 59 5.22 5.39 -6.04
C HIS A 59 6.49 4.59 -6.33
N LYS A 60 7.38 5.07 -7.20
CA LYS A 60 8.66 4.41 -7.49
C LYS A 60 9.56 4.32 -6.26
N ASN A 61 9.65 5.38 -5.47
CA ASN A 61 10.43 5.40 -4.24
C ASN A 61 9.85 4.39 -3.22
N LEU A 62 8.52 4.31 -3.11
CA LEU A 62 7.86 3.32 -2.27
C LEU A 62 8.18 1.88 -2.71
N MET A 63 8.13 1.60 -4.02
CA MET A 63 8.53 0.31 -4.58
C MET A 63 9.98 -0.03 -4.25
N LYS A 64 10.90 0.93 -4.42
CA LYS A 64 12.32 0.73 -4.10
C LYS A 64 12.53 0.37 -2.62
N VAL A 65 11.93 1.14 -1.72
CA VAL A 65 12.01 0.88 -0.27
C VAL A 65 11.41 -0.49 0.07
N TRP A 66 10.30 -0.88 -0.57
CA TRP A 66 9.70 -2.19 -0.35
C TRP A 66 10.62 -3.33 -0.77
N GLU A 67 11.25 -3.24 -1.94
CA GLU A 67 12.22 -4.24 -2.42
C GLU A 67 13.46 -4.31 -1.52
N GLU A 68 13.99 -3.16 -1.08
CA GLU A 68 15.09 -3.12 -0.10
C GLU A 68 14.73 -3.81 1.22
N LYS A 69 13.47 -3.72 1.65
CA LYS A 69 12.97 -4.38 2.86
C LYS A 69 12.66 -5.86 2.67
N LYS A 70 12.45 -6.34 1.44
CA LYS A 70 12.33 -7.77 1.13
C LYS A 70 13.68 -8.47 1.10
N SER A 71 14.72 -7.76 0.64
CA SER A 71 16.07 -8.31 0.46
C SER A 71 16.89 -8.38 1.75
N ARG A 72 16.32 -8.00 2.90
CA ARG A 72 17.00 -7.90 4.20
C ARG A 72 16.29 -8.74 5.24
#